data_AF-A0A381UNL7-F1
#
_entry.id   AF-A0A381UNL7-F1
#
_cell.length_a   1.000
_cell.length_b   1.000
_cell.length_c   1.000
_cell.angle_alpha   90.00
_cell.angle_beta   90.00
_cell.angle_gamma   90.00
#
_symmetry.space_group_name_H-M   'P 1'
#
loop_
_entity.id
_entity.type
_entity.pdbx_description
1 polymer ?
#
loop_
_entity_poly.entity_id
_entity_poly.type
_entity_poly.pdbx_seq_one_letter_code
_entity_poly.pdbx_strand_id
1 'polypeptide(L)'
;MGCYGIGVGRLLAAAVESNHDDFGMILPQAIAPYDVYLAALNLDDDYISNQADLLYKSLLDAGYDVLFDDRDVPPGVKFKDADLFGIPVRVVISSRSLDSGGVEVKGRMNKDAEIVVQSDVLSAVGNLLD
;
A
#
# COMPACT_ATOMS: atom_id res chain seq x y z
N MET A 1 19.18 37.25 14.56
CA MET A 1 18.77 35.91 15.05
C MET A 1 17.62 35.47 14.17
N GLY A 2 17.85 34.55 13.23
CA GLY A 2 16.85 34.15 12.23
C GLY A 2 15.83 33.18 12.84
N CYS A 3 14.54 33.44 12.63
CA CYS A 3 13.49 32.47 12.92
C CYS A 3 13.14 31.77 11.60
N TYR A 4 13.48 30.49 11.48
CA TYR A 4 13.16 29.65 10.32
C TYR A 4 12.08 28.64 10.72
N GLY A 5 10.87 29.14 11.00
CA GLY A 5 9.72 28.28 11.24
C GLY A 5 9.16 27.77 9.91
N ILE A 6 9.45 26.53 9.53
CA ILE A 6 8.92 25.92 8.29
C ILE A 6 7.43 25.57 8.39
N GLY A 7 6.90 25.48 9.61
CA GLY A 7 5.51 25.16 9.87
C GLY A 7 5.16 23.74 9.43
N VAL A 8 5.53 22.73 10.22
CA VAL A 8 5.35 21.30 9.89
C VAL A 8 3.92 20.94 9.42
N GLY A 9 2.88 21.53 10.03
CA GLY A 9 1.50 21.31 9.59
C GLY A 9 1.20 21.93 8.22
N ARG A 10 1.81 23.07 7.88
CA ARG A 10 1.70 23.68 6.55
C ARG A 10 2.46 22.87 5.51
N LEU A 11 3.56 22.23 5.89
CA LEU A 11 4.32 21.35 5.00
C LEU A 11 3.50 20.13 4.59
N LEU A 12 2.80 19.48 5.53
CA LEU A 12 1.89 18.38 5.20
C LEU A 12 0.75 18.86 4.30
N ALA A 13 0.12 20.00 4.63
CA ALA A 13 -0.95 20.57 3.81
C ALA A 13 -0.47 20.88 2.38
N ALA A 14 0.71 21.48 2.22
CA ALA A 14 1.30 21.77 0.93
C ALA A 14 1.68 20.50 0.15
N ALA A 15 2.17 19.47 0.84
CA ALA A 15 2.49 18.17 0.23
C ALA A 15 1.23 17.51 -0.34
N VAL A 16 0.12 17.52 0.41
CA VAL A 16 -1.18 16.99 -0.03
C VAL A 16 -1.78 17.83 -1.16
N GLU A 17 -1.77 19.16 -1.04
CA GLU A 17 -2.25 20.06 -2.10
C GLU A 17 -1.47 19.87 -3.40
N SER A 18 -0.16 19.63 -3.32
CA SER A 18 0.70 19.39 -4.49
C SER A 18 0.59 17.98 -5.05
N ASN A 19 0.22 16.98 -4.23
CA ASN A 19 0.19 15.57 -4.60
C ASN A 19 -1.14 14.92 -4.17
N HIS A 20 -2.13 15.01 -5.05
CA HIS A 20 -3.43 14.39 -4.86
C HIS A 20 -4.06 14.01 -6.21
N ASP A 21 -5.09 13.19 -6.15
CA ASP A 21 -6.00 12.94 -7.26
C ASP A 21 -7.46 12.99 -6.78
N ASP A 22 -8.40 12.60 -7.63
CA ASP A 22 -9.83 12.57 -7.30
C ASP A 22 -10.17 11.57 -6.18
N PHE A 23 -9.26 10.65 -5.84
CA PHE A 23 -9.46 9.59 -4.84
C PHE A 23 -8.83 9.93 -3.48
N GLY A 24 -7.88 10.86 -3.42
CA GLY A 24 -7.31 11.33 -2.17
C GLY A 24 -5.88 11.85 -2.29
N MET A 25 -5.19 11.88 -1.16
CA MET A 25 -3.79 12.29 -1.11
C MET A 25 -2.86 11.22 -1.65
N ILE A 26 -1.71 11.66 -2.17
CA ILE A 26 -0.61 10.80 -2.60
C ILE A 26 0.62 11.24 -1.80
N LEU A 27 1.01 10.43 -0.82
CA LEU A 27 2.13 10.78 0.05
C LEU A 27 3.44 10.19 -0.50
N PRO A 28 4.52 10.99 -0.57
CA PRO A 28 5.86 10.45 -0.76
C PRO A 28 6.21 9.48 0.36
N GLN A 29 7.01 8.45 0.07
CA GLN A 29 7.44 7.46 1.06
C GLN A 29 7.99 8.09 2.35
N ALA A 30 8.83 9.12 2.21
CA ALA A 30 9.47 9.80 3.34
C ALA A 30 8.50 10.40 4.39
N ILE A 31 7.23 10.62 4.03
CA ILE A 31 6.21 11.17 4.94
C ILE A 31 4.93 10.31 5.02
N ALA A 32 4.92 9.16 4.35
CA ALA A 32 3.81 8.23 4.44
C ALA A 32 3.82 7.52 5.80
N PRO A 33 2.65 7.19 6.38
CA PRO A 33 2.59 6.49 7.66
C PRO A 33 3.02 5.02 7.57
N TYR A 34 2.95 4.44 6.37
CA TYR A 34 3.35 3.09 6.03
C TYR A 34 3.90 3.11 4.61
N ASP A 35 4.81 2.20 4.27
CA ASP A 35 5.30 2.00 2.91
C ASP A 35 4.28 1.25 2.06
N VAL A 36 3.66 0.23 2.66
CA VAL A 36 2.80 -0.73 1.97
C VAL A 36 1.44 -0.87 2.65
N TYR A 37 0.38 -0.78 1.87
CA TYR A 37 -0.96 -1.18 2.26
C TYR A 37 -1.22 -2.59 1.72
N LEU A 38 -1.38 -3.57 2.61
CA LEU A 38 -1.68 -4.96 2.25
C LEU A 38 -3.18 -5.23 2.48
N ALA A 39 -3.94 -5.36 1.40
CA ALA A 39 -5.34 -5.77 1.45
C ALA A 39 -5.46 -7.28 1.23
N ALA A 40 -5.93 -8.01 2.24
CA ALA A 40 -6.36 -9.38 2.07
C ALA A 40 -7.87 -9.46 1.84
N LEU A 41 -8.27 -10.15 0.78
CA LEU A 41 -9.66 -10.42 0.44
C LEU A 41 -9.95 -11.90 0.63
N ASN A 42 -11.20 -12.25 0.93
CA ASN A 42 -11.65 -13.64 1.06
C ASN A 42 -10.87 -14.44 2.14
N LEU A 43 -10.63 -13.81 3.30
CA LEU A 43 -9.93 -14.42 4.44
C LEU A 43 -10.65 -15.63 5.06
N ASP A 44 -11.90 -15.90 4.68
CA ASP A 44 -12.62 -17.13 5.05
C ASP A 44 -11.96 -18.40 4.51
N ASP A 45 -11.09 -18.27 3.51
CA ASP A 45 -10.27 -19.36 2.99
C ASP A 45 -8.93 -19.42 3.73
N ASP A 46 -8.71 -20.51 4.47
CA ASP A 46 -7.48 -20.79 5.21
C ASP A 46 -6.23 -20.68 4.31
N TYR A 47 -6.32 -21.07 3.04
CA TYR A 47 -5.18 -20.96 2.13
C TYR A 47 -4.81 -19.49 1.90
N ILE A 48 -5.80 -18.62 1.66
CA ILE A 48 -5.58 -17.19 1.40
C ILE A 48 -5.09 -16.48 2.67
N SER A 49 -5.70 -16.79 3.83
CA SER A 49 -5.27 -16.23 5.11
C SER A 49 -3.80 -16.57 5.40
N ASN A 50 -3.40 -17.83 5.22
CA ASN A 50 -2.00 -18.23 5.42
C ASN A 50 -1.04 -17.53 4.45
N GLN A 51 -1.42 -17.37 3.18
CA GLN A 51 -0.59 -16.65 2.20
C GLN A 51 -0.47 -15.16 2.51
N ALA A 52 -1.54 -14.54 2.99
CA ALA A 52 -1.54 -13.15 3.42
C ALA A 52 -0.60 -12.93 4.62
N ASP A 53 -0.66 -13.81 5.62
CA ASP A 53 0.22 -13.76 6.79
C ASP A 53 1.70 -13.98 6.44
N LEU A 54 1.99 -14.91 5.52
CA LEU A 54 3.35 -15.14 5.03
C LEU A 54 3.90 -13.92 4.30
N LEU A 55 3.08 -13.29 3.45
CA LEU A 55 3.45 -12.09 2.72
C LEU A 55 3.63 -10.89 3.64
N TYR A 56 2.75 -10.74 4.64
CA TYR A 56 2.87 -9.71 5.66
C TYR A 56 4.21 -9.83 6.40
N LYS A 57 4.54 -11.05 6.86
CA LYS A 57 5.83 -11.30 7.54
C LYS A 57 7.03 -11.04 6.63
N SER A 58 6.99 -11.46 5.37
CA SER A 58 8.13 -11.26 4.47
C SER A 58 8.39 -9.77 4.19
N LEU A 59 7.34 -8.94 4.09
CA LEU A 59 7.47 -7.50 3.93
C LEU A 59 8.04 -6.84 5.20
N LEU A 60 7.58 -7.25 6.38
CA LEU A 60 8.13 -6.77 7.66
C LEU A 60 9.60 -7.19 7.84
N ASP A 61 9.94 -8.43 7.52
CA ASP A 61 11.32 -8.95 7.61
C ASP A 61 12.27 -8.23 6.63
N ALA A 62 11.74 -7.72 5.51
CA ALA A 62 12.47 -6.86 4.57
C ALA A 62 12.63 -5.42 5.08
N GLY A 63 11.99 -5.04 6.19
CA GLY A 63 12.11 -3.74 6.83
C GLY A 63 11.10 -2.70 6.39
N TYR A 64 10.03 -3.09 5.69
CA TYR A 64 8.95 -2.17 5.30
C TYR A 64 7.92 -2.00 6.42
N ASP A 65 7.39 -0.79 6.54
CA ASP A 65 6.21 -0.53 7.37
C ASP A 65 4.94 -0.91 6.60
N VAL A 66 4.21 -1.91 7.10
CA VAL A 66 3.06 -2.50 6.41
C VAL A 66 1.77 -2.30 7.21
N LEU A 67 0.79 -1.66 6.58
CA LEU A 67 -0.60 -1.64 7.07
C LEU A 67 -1.34 -2.84 6.52
N PHE A 68 -1.59 -3.83 7.37
CA PHE A 68 -2.39 -5.00 7.01
C PHE A 68 -3.87 -4.74 7.23
N ASP A 69 -4.67 -4.82 6.17
CA ASP A 69 -6.13 -4.69 6.22
C ASP A 69 -6.80 -6.05 6.08
N ASP A 70 -7.06 -6.67 7.24
CA ASP A 70 -7.73 -7.95 7.43
C ASP A 70 -9.23 -7.80 7.74
N ARG A 71 -9.78 -6.58 7.65
CA ARG A 71 -11.18 -6.31 8.01
C ARG A 71 -12.15 -7.06 7.11
N ASP A 72 -13.24 -7.59 7.68
CA ASP A 72 -14.34 -8.16 6.90
C ASP A 72 -15.25 -7.05 6.34
N VAL A 73 -14.75 -6.35 5.32
CA VAL A 73 -15.46 -5.30 4.59
C VAL A 73 -15.32 -5.51 3.08
N PRO A 74 -16.27 -5.01 2.27
CA PRO A 74 -16.21 -5.18 0.82
C PRO A 74 -14.89 -4.64 0.22
N PRO A 75 -14.34 -5.27 -0.84
CA PRO A 75 -13.08 -4.85 -1.46
C PRO A 75 -13.06 -3.37 -1.88
N GLY A 76 -14.19 -2.86 -2.38
CA GLY A 76 -14.32 -1.45 -2.77
C GLY A 76 -14.14 -0.48 -1.59
N VAL A 77 -14.48 -0.89 -0.37
CA VAL A 77 -14.24 -0.08 0.84
C VAL A 77 -12.76 -0.08 1.17
N LYS A 78 -12.10 -1.26 1.15
CA LYS A 78 -10.65 -1.35 1.37
C LYS A 78 -9.86 -0.51 0.37
N PHE A 79 -10.19 -0.60 -0.91
CA PHE A 79 -9.48 0.16 -1.94
C PHE A 79 -9.69 1.66 -1.81
N LYS A 80 -10.91 2.10 -1.46
CA LYS A 80 -11.16 3.51 -1.20
C LYS A 80 -10.39 4.02 0.01
N ASP A 81 -10.33 3.23 1.09
CA ASP A 81 -9.53 3.58 2.27
C ASP A 81 -8.04 3.64 1.93
N ALA A 82 -7.52 2.66 1.18
CA ALA A 82 -6.13 2.64 0.71
C ALA A 82 -5.78 3.89 -0.12
N ASP A 83 -6.65 4.25 -1.07
CA ASP A 83 -6.44 5.42 -1.93
C ASP A 83 -6.54 6.73 -1.13
N LEU A 84 -7.38 6.77 -0.10
CA LEU A 84 -7.55 7.90 0.81
C LEU A 84 -6.34 8.09 1.75
N PHE A 85 -5.74 7.00 2.25
CA PHE A 85 -4.56 7.06 3.12
C PHE A 85 -3.30 7.52 2.38
N GLY A 86 -3.27 7.42 1.05
CA GLY A 86 -2.16 7.89 0.23
C GLY A 86 -0.85 7.12 0.43
N ILE A 87 -0.94 5.87 0.91
CA ILE A 87 0.20 4.98 1.10
C ILE A 87 0.84 4.67 -0.26
N PRO A 88 2.19 4.75 -0.40
CA PRO A 88 2.86 4.67 -1.70
C PRO A 88 2.59 3.41 -2.50
N VAL A 89 2.56 2.24 -1.85
CA VAL A 89 2.36 0.95 -2.52
C VAL A 89 1.16 0.22 -1.95
N ARG A 90 0.31 -0.30 -2.83
CA ARG A 90 -0.83 -1.15 -2.51
C ARG A 90 -0.56 -2.56 -3.01
N VAL A 91 -0.70 -3.53 -2.12
CA VAL A 91 -0.57 -4.96 -2.40
C VAL A 91 -1.91 -5.62 -2.09
N VAL A 92 -2.46 -6.40 -3.02
CA VAL A 92 -3.76 -7.06 -2.85
C VAL A 92 -3.60 -8.55 -3.09
N ILE A 93 -3.96 -9.32 -2.08
CA ILE A 93 -4.04 -10.78 -2.15
C ILE A 93 -5.52 -11.21 -2.11
N SER A 94 -5.90 -12.03 -3.08
CA SER A 94 -7.25 -12.57 -3.23
C SER A 94 -7.19 -13.93 -3.93
N SER A 95 -8.29 -14.67 -3.89
CA SER A 95 -8.43 -15.90 -4.69
C SER A 95 -8.13 -15.64 -6.17
N ARG A 96 -8.71 -14.57 -6.72
CA ARG A 96 -8.53 -14.19 -8.13
C ARG A 96 -7.08 -13.86 -8.49
N SER A 97 -6.37 -13.12 -7.63
CA SER A 97 -4.96 -12.79 -7.90
C SER A 97 -4.09 -14.05 -7.85
N LEU A 98 -4.34 -14.93 -6.88
CA LEU A 98 -3.63 -16.20 -6.73
C LEU A 98 -3.91 -17.15 -7.90
N ASP A 99 -5.15 -17.22 -8.38
CA ASP A 99 -5.53 -17.96 -9.60
C ASP A 99 -4.81 -17.42 -10.85
N SER A 100 -4.50 -16.13 -10.85
CA SER A 100 -3.73 -15.47 -11.92
C SER A 100 -2.21 -15.65 -11.77
N GLY A 101 -1.76 -16.41 -10.77
CA GLY A 101 -0.36 -16.77 -10.56
C GLY A 101 0.41 -15.82 -9.63
N GLY A 102 -0.25 -14.93 -8.89
CA GLY A 102 0.46 -13.98 -8.04
C GLY A 102 -0.37 -13.09 -7.13
N VAL A 103 0.18 -11.92 -6.84
CA VAL A 103 -0.38 -10.88 -5.99
C VAL A 103 -0.44 -9.60 -6.81
N GLU A 104 -1.50 -8.84 -6.67
CA GLU A 104 -1.62 -7.55 -7.38
C GLU A 104 -0.82 -6.49 -6.62
N VAL A 105 0.10 -5.83 -7.30
CA VAL A 105 0.93 -4.75 -6.77
C VAL A 105 0.67 -3.49 -7.58
N LYS A 106 0.44 -2.37 -6.90
CA LYS A 106 0.11 -1.09 -7.53
C LYS A 106 0.74 0.07 -6.76
N GLY A 107 1.49 0.93 -7.43
CA GLY A 107 1.89 2.22 -6.88
C GLY A 107 0.71 3.20 -6.82
N ARG A 108 0.64 4.04 -5.79
CA ARG A 108 -0.46 5.02 -5.59
C ARG A 108 -0.58 6.03 -6.73
N MET A 109 0.53 6.34 -7.40
CA MET A 109 0.57 7.20 -8.60
C MET A 109 0.27 6.44 -9.90
N ASN A 110 0.35 5.11 -9.90
CA ASN A 110 0.17 4.30 -11.11
C ASN A 110 -1.32 4.13 -11.41
N LYS A 111 -1.67 4.06 -12.70
CA LYS A 111 -3.04 3.78 -13.13
C LYS A 111 -3.37 2.31 -13.00
N ASP A 112 -2.47 1.47 -13.49
CA ASP A 112 -2.65 0.04 -13.60
C ASP A 112 -1.95 -0.70 -12.45
N ALA A 113 -2.52 -1.85 -12.08
CA ALA A 113 -1.90 -2.80 -11.17
C ALA A 113 -1.18 -3.89 -11.97
N GLU A 114 -0.09 -4.40 -11.43
CA GLU A 114 0.66 -5.50 -12.01
C GLU A 114 0.48 -6.76 -11.16
N ILE A 115 0.31 -7.91 -11.81
CA ILE A 115 0.30 -9.21 -11.11
C ILE A 115 1.74 -9.68 -11.03
N VAL A 116 2.23 -9.81 -9.80
CA VAL A 116 3.60 -10.19 -9.50
C VAL A 116 3.59 -11.53 -8.80
N VAL A 117 4.48 -12.44 -9.19
CA VAL A 117 4.64 -13.73 -8.51
C VAL A 117 5.05 -13.46 -7.05
N GLN A 118 4.56 -14.25 -6.11
CA GLN A 118 4.77 -13.99 -4.68
C GLN A 118 6.25 -13.88 -4.27
N SER A 119 7.15 -14.59 -4.97
CA SER A 119 8.60 -14.49 -4.77
C SER A 119 9.19 -13.12 -5.11
N ASP A 120 8.56 -12.41 -6.04
CA ASP A 120 9.09 -11.19 -6.65
C ASP A 120 8.43 -9.93 -6.09
N VAL A 121 7.45 -10.08 -5.18
CA VAL A 121 6.71 -8.96 -4.57
C VAL A 121 7.65 -8.01 -3.85
N LEU A 122 8.65 -8.51 -3.12
CA LEU A 122 9.63 -7.65 -2.43
C LEU A 122 10.40 -6.75 -3.42
N SER A 123 10.83 -7.32 -4.55
CA SER A 123 11.52 -6.57 -5.60
C SER A 123 10.61 -5.54 -6.26
N ALA A 124 9.35 -5.91 -6.53
CA ALA A 124 8.37 -4.99 -7.11
C ALA A 124 8.03 -3.83 -6.17
N VAL A 125 7.89 -4.10 -4.86
CA VAL A 125 7.67 -3.08 -3.83
C VAL A 125 8.88 -2.14 -3.76
N GLY A 126 10.11 -2.67 -3.73
CA GLY A 126 11.33 -1.85 -3.74
C GLY A 126 11.39 -0.89 -4.93
N ASN A 127 11.13 -1.39 -6.14
CA ASN A 127 11.13 -0.57 -7.37
C ASN A 127 10.06 0.54 -7.39
N LEU A 128 8.99 0.39 -6.61
CA LEU A 128 7.91 1.39 -6.52
C LEU A 128 8.13 2.41 -5.39
N LEU A 129 9.03 2.11 -4.47
CA LEU A 129 9.38 2.99 -3.34
C LEU A 129 10.64 3.84 -3.64
N ASP A 130 11.54 3.34 -4.50
CA ASP A 130 12.71 4.08 -5.02
C ASP A 130 12.34 5.21 -6.00
#